data_AF-A0A1G5AXF2-F1
#
_entry.id   AF-A0A1G5AXF2-F1
#
_cell.length_a   1.000
_cell.length_b   1.000
_cell.length_c   1.000
_cell.angle_alpha   90.00
_cell.angle_beta   90.00
_cell.angle_gamma   90.00
#
_symmetry.space_group_name_H-M   'P 1'
#
loop_
_entity.id
_entity.type
_entity.pdbx_description
1 polymer ?
#
loop_
_entity_poly.entity_id
_entity_poly.type
_entity_poly.pdbx_seq_one_letter_code
_entity_poly.pdbx_strand_id
1 'polypeptide(L)'
;MKSKKIIRVAYFTDTGKELALKLFDDWDKAIPEYRNEQLSLNDWVQDSFENHLPILFIGAVGIAVRAIAPFVNNKLKDSAVVVTDELGLNVIPILSGHFGGANDWARAIAEKIDSNPVITTATDINNVFAVDVFARENGFKIKNKEMIKVVSTKALKGEKLNAIETQEYLDIDGLWLVPKRLTLGIGCKKGKTFKELFEFVTSVYDEEYLYDNLYAISSIDVKASEIGLIKLAQYFGVPFMTYSADELLAVEGDFNESDFVKENVGVGNVCERSALLAAGEESTIIKEKKAFDGMTLAAARREKVVIDW
;
A
#
# COMPACT_ATOMS: atom_id res chain seq x y z
N MET A 1 14.06 0.05 1.99
CA MET A 1 13.53 -1.32 2.24
C MET A 1 12.05 -1.34 1.88
N LYS A 2 11.56 -2.23 1.00
CA LYS A 2 10.10 -2.32 0.73
C LYS A 2 9.42 -2.96 1.94
N SER A 3 8.37 -2.33 2.46
CA SER A 3 7.62 -2.80 3.63
C SER A 3 6.93 -4.13 3.37
N LYS A 4 6.75 -4.94 4.42
CA LYS A 4 5.89 -6.13 4.37
C LYS A 4 4.49 -5.73 3.93
N LYS A 5 3.84 -6.58 3.12
CA LYS A 5 2.43 -6.43 2.72
C LYS A 5 1.61 -7.63 3.14
N ILE A 6 0.42 -7.40 3.64
CA ILE A 6 -0.56 -8.44 3.95
C ILE A 6 -1.27 -8.85 2.66
N ILE A 7 -1.45 -10.15 2.49
CA ILE A 7 -2.27 -10.75 1.45
C ILE A 7 -3.14 -11.85 2.04
N ARG A 8 -4.41 -11.87 1.68
CA ARG A 8 -5.36 -12.87 2.14
C ARG A 8 -5.35 -14.07 1.23
N VAL A 9 -5.39 -15.27 1.80
CA VAL A 9 -5.20 -16.50 1.06
C VAL A 9 -6.39 -17.43 1.27
N ALA A 10 -7.00 -17.88 0.18
CA ALA A 10 -8.06 -18.87 0.20
C ALA A 10 -7.69 -20.04 -0.73
N TYR A 11 -7.60 -21.23 -0.18
CA TYR A 11 -7.40 -22.48 -0.92
C TYR A 11 -8.63 -23.38 -0.79
N PHE A 12 -8.80 -24.32 -1.72
CA PHE A 12 -9.99 -25.19 -1.81
C PHE A 12 -9.67 -26.69 -1.84
N THR A 13 -8.38 -27.06 -1.78
CA THR A 13 -7.89 -28.44 -1.80
C THR A 13 -6.68 -28.56 -0.87
N ASP A 14 -6.35 -29.79 -0.46
CA ASP A 14 -5.16 -30.06 0.35
C ASP A 14 -3.87 -29.72 -0.42
N THR A 15 -3.79 -30.05 -1.70
CA THR A 15 -2.69 -29.64 -2.60
C THR A 15 -2.53 -28.12 -2.63
N GLY A 16 -3.64 -27.39 -2.74
CA GLY A 16 -3.62 -25.92 -2.72
C GLY A 16 -3.16 -25.35 -1.39
N LYS A 17 -3.49 -26.01 -0.27
CA LYS A 17 -2.99 -25.64 1.06
C LYS A 17 -1.48 -25.85 1.18
N GLU A 18 -0.97 -26.98 0.70
CA GLU A 18 0.47 -27.26 0.68
C GLU A 18 1.23 -26.23 -0.15
N LEU A 19 0.71 -25.89 -1.33
CA LEU A 19 1.26 -24.81 -2.16
C LEU A 19 1.26 -23.48 -1.42
N ALA A 20 0.18 -23.13 -0.73
CA ALA A 20 0.07 -21.89 0.04
C ALA A 20 1.16 -21.81 1.12
N LEU A 21 1.33 -22.87 1.90
CA LEU A 21 2.32 -22.92 2.97
C LEU A 21 3.74 -22.81 2.40
N LYS A 22 4.04 -23.51 1.30
CA LYS A 22 5.33 -23.42 0.61
C LYS A 22 5.60 -22.03 0.02
N LEU A 23 4.58 -21.39 -0.56
CA LEU A 23 4.71 -20.06 -1.18
C LEU A 23 5.12 -19.00 -0.17
N PHE A 24 4.51 -19.01 1.02
CA PHE A 24 4.76 -18.03 2.07
C PHE A 24 5.84 -18.43 3.07
N ASP A 25 6.46 -19.60 2.90
CA ASP A 25 7.64 -19.99 3.65
C ASP A 25 8.82 -19.06 3.31
N ASP A 26 9.42 -18.47 4.34
CA ASP A 26 10.51 -17.49 4.24
C ASP A 26 10.27 -16.39 3.19
N TRP A 27 9.06 -15.82 3.14
CA TRP A 27 8.75 -14.69 2.27
C TRP A 27 8.71 -13.36 3.01
N ASP A 28 9.87 -12.71 3.13
CA ASP A 28 10.02 -11.45 3.88
C ASP A 28 9.20 -10.26 3.37
N LYS A 29 8.65 -10.34 2.15
CA LYS A 29 7.86 -9.25 1.54
C LYS A 29 6.36 -9.38 1.81
N ALA A 30 5.87 -10.56 2.22
CA ALA A 30 4.45 -10.85 2.32
C ALA A 30 4.07 -11.52 3.65
N ILE A 31 2.94 -11.12 4.23
CA ILE A 31 2.36 -11.75 5.41
C ILE A 31 1.02 -12.37 4.99
N PRO A 32 0.90 -13.71 4.97
CA PRO A 32 -0.35 -14.35 4.60
C PRO A 32 -1.38 -14.29 5.74
N GLU A 33 -2.62 -13.95 5.39
CA GLU A 33 -3.79 -14.16 6.23
C GLU A 33 -4.67 -15.24 5.60
N TYR A 34 -4.59 -16.46 6.13
CA TYR A 34 -5.37 -17.59 5.63
C TYR A 34 -6.84 -17.45 6.04
N ARG A 35 -7.76 -17.75 5.10
CA ARG A 35 -9.19 -17.80 5.38
C ARG A 35 -9.47 -18.83 6.49
N ASN A 36 -10.19 -18.41 7.53
CA ASN A 36 -10.75 -19.32 8.52
C ASN A 36 -11.88 -20.14 7.88
N GLU A 37 -11.82 -21.46 7.97
CA GLU A 37 -12.83 -22.37 7.40
C GLU A 37 -14.24 -22.15 7.99
N GLN A 38 -14.35 -21.59 9.19
CA GLN A 38 -15.62 -21.24 9.83
C GLN A 38 -16.31 -20.01 9.22
N LEU A 39 -15.55 -19.13 8.55
CA LEU A 39 -16.10 -17.97 7.86
C LEU A 39 -16.54 -18.36 6.46
N SER A 40 -17.70 -17.87 6.03
CA SER A 40 -18.13 -18.09 4.65
C SER A 40 -17.14 -17.41 3.68
N LEU A 41 -17.02 -17.97 2.47
CA LEU A 41 -16.17 -17.34 1.45
C LEU A 41 -16.67 -15.93 1.11
N ASN A 42 -17.99 -15.73 1.15
CA ASN A 42 -18.61 -14.44 0.83
C ASN A 42 -18.23 -13.37 1.87
N ASP A 43 -18.41 -13.65 3.16
CA ASP A 43 -18.06 -12.71 4.23
C ASP A 43 -16.56 -12.38 4.24
N TRP A 44 -15.72 -13.39 3.99
CA TRP A 44 -14.27 -13.20 3.94
C TRP A 44 -13.85 -12.29 2.77
N VAL A 45 -14.47 -12.47 1.60
CA VAL A 45 -14.20 -11.62 0.44
C VAL A 45 -14.77 -10.22 0.65
N GLN A 46 -15.97 -10.09 1.23
CA GLN A 46 -16.55 -8.80 1.59
C GLN A 46 -15.60 -7.99 2.49
N ASP A 47 -15.17 -8.58 3.61
CA ASP A 47 -14.26 -7.93 4.54
C ASP A 47 -12.91 -7.59 3.87
N SER A 48 -12.44 -8.41 2.94
CA SER A 48 -11.22 -8.10 2.18
C SER A 48 -11.42 -6.86 1.29
N PHE A 49 -12.55 -6.75 0.60
CA PHE A 49 -12.88 -5.60 -0.26
C PHE A 49 -13.09 -4.32 0.55
N GLU A 50 -13.80 -4.40 1.68
CA GLU A 50 -14.04 -3.26 2.59
C GLU A 50 -12.73 -2.72 3.18
N ASN A 51 -11.76 -3.59 3.44
CA ASN A 51 -10.45 -3.21 4.00
C ASN A 51 -9.34 -3.08 2.94
N HIS A 52 -9.67 -3.14 1.65
CA HIS A 52 -8.72 -3.03 0.54
C HIS A 52 -7.54 -4.03 0.59
N LEU A 53 -7.79 -5.24 1.11
CA LEU A 53 -6.77 -6.28 1.27
C LEU A 53 -6.70 -7.16 0.02
N PRO A 54 -5.51 -7.35 -0.57
CA PRO A 54 -5.35 -8.19 -1.75
C PRO A 54 -5.68 -9.65 -1.40
N ILE A 55 -6.23 -10.38 -2.37
CA ILE A 55 -6.66 -11.78 -2.21
C ILE A 55 -5.94 -12.67 -3.23
N LEU A 56 -5.33 -13.73 -2.74
CA LEU A 56 -4.86 -14.88 -3.51
C LEU A 56 -5.83 -16.04 -3.35
N PHE A 57 -6.46 -16.44 -4.44
CA PHE A 57 -7.20 -17.70 -4.52
C PHE A 57 -6.30 -18.80 -5.08
N ILE A 58 -6.25 -19.95 -4.42
CA ILE A 58 -5.54 -21.14 -4.87
C ILE A 58 -6.59 -22.20 -5.25
N GLY A 59 -6.86 -22.33 -6.54
CA GLY A 59 -7.89 -23.20 -7.11
C GLY A 59 -8.48 -22.66 -8.41
N ALA A 60 -9.69 -23.09 -8.75
CA ALA A 60 -10.33 -22.72 -10.01
C ALA A 60 -10.72 -21.24 -10.08
N VAL A 61 -10.36 -20.57 -11.17
CA VAL A 61 -10.70 -19.15 -11.43
C VAL A 61 -12.21 -18.86 -11.34
N GLY A 62 -13.06 -19.82 -11.73
CA GLY A 62 -14.51 -19.68 -11.63
C GLY A 62 -15.04 -19.58 -10.20
N ILE A 63 -14.31 -20.06 -9.18
CA ILE A 63 -14.65 -19.84 -7.77
C ILE A 63 -14.36 -18.38 -7.42
N ALA A 64 -13.15 -17.90 -7.74
CA ALA A 64 -12.73 -16.53 -7.47
C ALA A 64 -13.68 -15.51 -8.11
N VAL A 65 -13.97 -15.65 -9.42
CA VAL A 65 -14.87 -14.74 -10.15
C VAL A 65 -16.26 -14.66 -9.50
N ARG A 66 -16.86 -15.79 -9.15
CA ARG A 66 -18.19 -15.81 -8.49
C ARG A 66 -18.15 -15.21 -7.09
N ALA A 67 -17.07 -15.45 -6.34
CA ALA A 67 -16.93 -14.95 -4.98
C ALA A 67 -16.77 -13.42 -4.94
N ILE A 68 -16.02 -12.84 -5.88
CA ILE A 68 -15.77 -11.38 -5.91
C ILE A 68 -16.88 -10.60 -6.59
N ALA A 69 -17.66 -11.21 -7.50
CA ALA A 69 -18.64 -10.52 -8.33
C ALA A 69 -19.60 -9.56 -7.57
N PRO A 70 -20.13 -9.90 -6.38
CA PRO A 70 -21.00 -8.99 -5.63
C PRO A 70 -20.32 -7.71 -5.12
N PHE A 71 -18.99 -7.68 -5.06
CA PHE A 71 -18.21 -6.63 -4.40
C PHE A 71 -17.38 -5.78 -5.37
N VAL A 72 -17.36 -6.13 -6.67
CA VAL A 72 -16.67 -5.35 -7.70
C VAL A 72 -17.39 -4.03 -7.92
N ASN A 73 -16.67 -2.92 -7.79
CA ASN A 73 -17.25 -1.58 -7.91
C ASN A 73 -16.37 -0.64 -8.74
N ASN A 74 -15.15 -0.36 -8.27
CA ASN A 74 -14.28 0.65 -8.86
C ASN A 74 -12.82 0.20 -8.85
N LYS A 75 -12.19 0.14 -10.02
CA LYS A 75 -10.77 -0.24 -10.21
C LYS A 75 -9.73 0.50 -9.35
N LEU A 76 -10.07 1.66 -8.77
CA LEU A 76 -9.19 2.44 -7.89
C LEU A 76 -9.35 2.08 -6.40
N LYS A 77 -10.42 1.36 -6.05
CA LYS A 77 -10.78 0.97 -4.68
C LYS A 77 -10.88 -0.55 -4.53
N ASP A 78 -11.30 -1.26 -5.57
CA ASP A 78 -11.42 -2.72 -5.55
C ASP A 78 -10.09 -3.38 -5.17
N SER A 79 -10.17 -4.36 -4.28
CA SER A 79 -8.99 -5.13 -3.86
C SER A 79 -8.35 -5.84 -5.05
N ALA A 80 -7.02 -5.94 -5.03
CA ALA A 80 -6.30 -6.76 -5.98
C ALA A 80 -6.66 -8.23 -5.80
N VAL A 81 -6.99 -8.92 -6.89
CA VAL A 81 -7.35 -10.34 -6.86
C VAL A 81 -6.47 -11.10 -7.83
N VAL A 82 -5.80 -12.12 -7.30
CA VAL A 82 -4.91 -13.02 -8.03
C VAL A 82 -5.38 -14.45 -7.82
N VAL A 83 -5.28 -15.28 -8.85
CA VAL A 83 -5.62 -16.70 -8.82
C VAL A 83 -4.40 -17.51 -9.23
N THR A 84 -4.10 -18.58 -8.52
CA THR A 84 -3.19 -19.63 -9.00
C THR A 84 -3.89 -20.98 -8.96
N ASP A 85 -3.57 -21.87 -9.90
CA ASP A 85 -4.00 -23.26 -9.79
C ASP A 85 -3.25 -23.97 -8.65
N GLU A 86 -3.78 -25.12 -8.20
CA GLU A 86 -3.25 -25.84 -7.03
C GLU A 86 -1.85 -26.46 -7.26
N LEU A 87 -1.43 -26.61 -8.53
CA LEU A 87 -0.08 -27.05 -8.88
C LEU A 87 0.89 -25.86 -9.06
N GLY A 88 0.39 -24.62 -8.97
CA GLY A 88 1.20 -23.42 -9.12
C GLY A 88 1.70 -23.22 -10.54
N LEU A 89 1.01 -23.72 -11.58
CA LEU A 89 1.49 -23.61 -12.96
C LEU A 89 1.30 -22.21 -13.55
N ASN A 90 0.19 -21.54 -13.20
CA ASN A 90 -0.14 -20.22 -13.69
C ASN A 90 -0.60 -19.30 -12.56
N VAL A 91 -0.12 -18.06 -12.57
CA VAL A 91 -0.57 -17.00 -11.66
C VAL A 91 -1.27 -15.90 -12.47
N ILE A 92 -2.55 -15.70 -12.21
CA ILE A 92 -3.46 -14.93 -13.06
C ILE A 92 -4.05 -13.78 -12.23
N PRO A 93 -3.68 -12.51 -12.49
CA PRO A 93 -4.39 -11.38 -11.92
C PRO A 93 -5.75 -11.24 -12.61
N ILE A 94 -6.84 -11.18 -11.85
CA ILE A 94 -8.21 -11.14 -12.39
C ILE A 94 -8.97 -9.86 -12.04
N LEU A 95 -8.49 -9.05 -11.08
CA LEU A 95 -9.07 -7.75 -10.74
C LEU A 95 -8.00 -6.78 -10.22
N SER A 96 -8.16 -5.49 -10.53
CA SER A 96 -7.27 -4.39 -10.10
C SER A 96 -5.78 -4.60 -10.46
N GLY A 97 -5.52 -5.04 -11.71
CA GLY A 97 -4.19 -5.34 -12.26
C GLY A 97 -3.16 -4.23 -12.11
N HIS A 98 -3.43 -3.05 -12.66
CA HIS A 98 -2.53 -1.89 -12.63
C HIS A 98 -2.51 -1.20 -11.26
N PHE A 99 -3.48 -0.30 -11.03
CA PHE A 99 -3.45 0.62 -9.89
C PHE A 99 -3.52 -0.12 -8.54
N GLY A 100 -4.34 -1.18 -8.44
CA GLY A 100 -4.42 -2.01 -7.23
C GLY A 100 -3.26 -2.99 -7.06
N GLY A 101 -2.39 -3.16 -8.07
CA GLY A 101 -1.17 -3.97 -7.96
C GLY A 101 -1.37 -5.47 -8.06
N ALA A 102 -2.50 -5.97 -8.61
CA ALA A 102 -2.65 -7.41 -8.82
C ALA A 102 -1.62 -7.97 -9.82
N ASN A 103 -1.19 -7.17 -10.80
CA ASN A 103 -0.12 -7.58 -11.72
C ASN A 103 1.22 -7.71 -10.99
N ASP A 104 1.52 -6.78 -10.08
CA ASP A 104 2.72 -6.83 -9.23
C ASP A 104 2.72 -8.08 -8.35
N TRP A 105 1.58 -8.39 -7.71
CA TRP A 105 1.40 -9.61 -6.94
C TRP A 105 1.55 -10.86 -7.80
N ALA A 106 0.93 -10.90 -8.98
CA ALA A 106 1.01 -12.05 -9.87
C ALA A 106 2.46 -12.34 -10.28
N ARG A 107 3.23 -11.31 -10.65
CA ARG A 107 4.66 -11.45 -10.96
C ARG A 107 5.47 -11.91 -9.75
N ALA A 108 5.26 -11.31 -8.58
CA ALA A 108 6.01 -11.64 -7.38
C ALA A 108 5.72 -13.06 -6.85
N ILE A 109 4.46 -13.50 -6.93
CA ILE A 109 4.07 -14.88 -6.61
C ILE A 109 4.69 -15.82 -7.63
N ALA A 110 4.56 -15.53 -8.92
CA ALA A 110 5.09 -16.40 -9.97
C ALA A 110 6.61 -16.58 -9.86
N GLU A 111 7.35 -15.53 -9.55
CA GLU A 111 8.79 -15.59 -9.27
C GLU A 111 9.11 -16.51 -8.07
N LYS A 112 8.32 -16.43 -6.98
CA LYS A 112 8.56 -17.20 -5.76
C LYS A 112 8.30 -18.71 -5.93
N ILE A 113 7.39 -19.11 -6.82
CA ILE A 113 7.05 -20.53 -7.06
C ILE A 113 7.46 -21.06 -8.45
N ASP A 114 8.29 -20.30 -9.19
CA ASP A 114 8.73 -20.66 -10.55
C ASP A 114 7.56 -20.99 -11.50
N SER A 115 6.60 -20.06 -11.56
CA SER A 115 5.33 -20.20 -12.27
C SER A 115 5.21 -19.23 -13.44
N ASN A 116 4.20 -19.41 -14.29
CA ASN A 116 3.89 -18.53 -15.41
C ASN A 116 2.92 -17.40 -14.99
N PRO A 117 3.34 -16.11 -14.97
CA PRO A 117 2.42 -15.00 -14.73
C PRO A 117 1.62 -14.66 -16.00
N VAL A 118 0.30 -14.89 -15.98
CA VAL A 118 -0.60 -14.65 -17.12
C VAL A 118 -1.12 -13.22 -17.11
N ILE A 119 -0.25 -12.27 -17.46
CA ILE A 119 -0.60 -10.83 -17.53
C ILE A 119 -1.23 -10.51 -18.89
N THR A 120 -2.46 -9.98 -18.88
CA THR A 120 -3.23 -9.69 -20.10
C THR A 120 -3.39 -8.19 -20.38
N THR A 121 -3.00 -7.32 -19.45
CA THR A 121 -3.14 -5.86 -19.64
C THR A 121 -2.26 -5.38 -20.78
N ALA A 122 -2.85 -4.70 -21.77
CA ALA A 122 -2.15 -4.28 -22.99
C ALA A 122 -0.92 -3.38 -22.71
N THR A 123 -1.01 -2.50 -21.72
CA THR A 123 0.07 -1.60 -21.30
C THR A 123 1.26 -2.35 -20.72
N ASP A 124 1.03 -3.37 -19.88
CA ASP A 124 2.06 -4.29 -19.39
C ASP A 124 2.72 -5.07 -20.52
N ILE A 125 1.92 -5.61 -21.44
CA ILE A 125 2.43 -6.44 -22.55
C ILE A 125 3.30 -5.61 -23.50
N ASN A 126 2.88 -4.38 -23.81
CA ASN A 126 3.64 -3.51 -24.71
C ASN A 126 4.79 -2.77 -24.01
N ASN A 127 4.99 -2.99 -22.70
CA ASN A 127 5.99 -2.30 -21.87
C ASN A 127 5.95 -0.77 -22.05
N VAL A 128 4.74 -0.22 -22.15
CA VAL A 128 4.51 1.21 -22.36
C VAL A 128 4.28 1.92 -21.04
N PHE A 129 4.64 3.20 -21.00
CA PHE A 129 4.46 4.06 -19.83
C PHE A 129 3.01 4.06 -19.33
N ALA A 130 2.80 3.58 -18.11
CA ALA A 130 1.50 3.54 -17.43
C ALA A 130 1.41 4.69 -16.43
N VAL A 131 0.75 5.79 -16.84
CA VAL A 131 0.72 7.04 -16.07
C VAL A 131 0.03 6.90 -14.69
N ASP A 132 -0.90 5.96 -14.56
CA ASP A 132 -1.58 5.67 -13.29
C ASP A 132 -0.68 4.92 -12.31
N VAL A 133 0.16 4.00 -12.81
CA VAL A 133 1.20 3.32 -12.02
C VAL A 133 2.29 4.31 -11.63
N PHE A 134 2.78 5.11 -12.57
CA PHE A 134 3.75 6.18 -12.33
C PHE A 134 3.27 7.15 -11.24
N ALA A 135 2.02 7.60 -11.32
CA ALA A 135 1.42 8.48 -10.32
C ALA A 135 1.41 7.83 -8.94
N ARG A 136 1.01 6.56 -8.83
CA ARG A 136 1.00 5.81 -7.56
C ARG A 136 2.40 5.68 -6.97
N GLU A 137 3.38 5.26 -7.77
CA GLU A 137 4.74 4.99 -7.31
C GLU A 137 5.48 6.24 -6.86
N ASN A 138 5.21 7.37 -7.50
CA ASN A 138 5.77 8.67 -7.13
C ASN A 138 4.92 9.43 -6.08
N GLY A 139 3.82 8.84 -5.60
CA GLY A 139 2.99 9.46 -4.57
C GLY A 139 2.22 10.69 -5.06
N PHE A 140 1.67 10.64 -6.27
CA PHE A 140 0.78 11.63 -6.85
C PHE A 140 -0.70 11.22 -6.74
N LYS A 141 -1.56 12.21 -6.58
CA LYS A 141 -3.00 12.12 -6.87
C LYS A 141 -3.23 12.53 -8.32
N ILE A 142 -4.02 11.74 -9.05
CA ILE A 142 -4.51 12.12 -10.37
C ILE A 142 -5.75 13.01 -10.22
N LYS A 143 -5.66 14.27 -10.64
CA LYS A 143 -6.73 15.27 -10.45
C LYS A 143 -7.87 15.09 -11.46
N ASN A 144 -7.56 14.88 -12.73
CA ASN A 144 -8.51 14.77 -13.85
C ASN A 144 -8.42 13.37 -14.49
N LYS A 145 -9.05 12.39 -13.84
CA LYS A 145 -8.92 10.95 -14.13
C LYS A 145 -9.36 10.55 -15.55
N GLU A 146 -10.22 11.33 -16.19
CA GLU A 146 -10.65 11.14 -17.57
C GLU A 146 -9.49 11.22 -18.57
N MET A 147 -8.44 11.99 -18.25
CA MET A 147 -7.26 12.15 -19.11
C MET A 147 -6.33 10.93 -19.09
N ILE A 148 -6.49 10.00 -18.13
CA ILE A 148 -5.72 8.75 -18.08
C ILE A 148 -5.86 8.00 -19.40
N LYS A 149 -7.09 7.88 -19.93
CA LYS A 149 -7.36 7.18 -21.19
C LYS A 149 -6.66 7.84 -22.38
N VAL A 150 -6.60 9.17 -22.39
CA VAL A 150 -5.98 9.94 -23.47
C VAL A 150 -4.46 9.70 -23.46
N VAL A 151 -3.81 9.87 -22.31
CA VAL A 151 -2.37 9.66 -22.15
C VAL A 151 -1.98 8.21 -22.44
N SER A 152 -2.72 7.23 -21.90
CA SER A 152 -2.46 5.82 -22.15
C SER A 152 -2.62 5.46 -23.64
N THR A 153 -3.58 6.05 -24.35
CA THR A 153 -3.77 5.80 -25.78
C THR A 153 -2.60 6.33 -26.61
N LYS A 154 -2.09 7.52 -26.27
CA LYS A 154 -0.90 8.09 -26.92
C LYS A 154 0.34 7.23 -26.68
N ALA A 155 0.57 6.82 -25.42
CA ALA A 155 1.67 5.93 -25.06
C ALA A 155 1.63 4.60 -25.83
N LEU A 156 0.44 3.98 -25.94
CA LEU A 156 0.24 2.74 -26.70
C LEU A 156 0.54 2.88 -28.20
N LYS A 157 0.36 4.08 -28.77
CA LYS A 157 0.72 4.37 -30.17
C LYS A 157 2.20 4.68 -30.37
N GLY A 158 3.00 4.72 -29.29
CA GLY A 158 4.40 5.14 -29.33
C GLY A 158 4.58 6.65 -29.55
N GLU A 159 3.54 7.45 -29.30
CA GLU A 159 3.64 8.91 -29.36
C GLU A 159 4.47 9.42 -28.17
N LYS A 160 5.30 10.44 -28.38
CA LYS A 160 6.04 11.09 -27.30
C LYS A 160 5.07 11.89 -26.41
N LEU A 161 5.08 11.60 -25.12
CA LEU A 161 4.35 12.37 -24.12
C LEU A 161 5.18 13.57 -23.69
N ASN A 162 4.55 14.74 -23.54
CA ASN A 162 5.20 15.93 -22.99
C ASN A 162 4.89 16.05 -21.51
N ALA A 163 5.93 16.30 -20.72
CA ALA A 163 5.85 16.50 -19.29
C ALA A 163 6.27 17.94 -18.94
N ILE A 164 5.44 18.63 -18.17
CA ILE A 164 5.75 19.96 -17.62
C ILE A 164 5.66 19.86 -16.09
N GLU A 165 6.80 19.97 -15.43
CA GLU A 165 6.90 19.97 -13.98
C GLU A 165 6.78 21.39 -13.42
N THR A 166 5.94 21.55 -12.40
CA THR A 166 5.82 22.77 -11.61
C THR A 166 5.98 22.46 -10.12
N GLN A 167 6.04 23.48 -9.27
CA GLN A 167 6.07 23.25 -7.81
C GLN A 167 4.78 22.61 -7.27
N GLU A 168 3.65 22.77 -7.97
CA GLU A 168 2.34 22.34 -7.48
C GLU A 168 1.84 21.04 -8.13
N TYR A 169 2.22 20.77 -9.37
CA TYR A 169 1.78 19.60 -10.12
C TYR A 169 2.72 19.28 -11.29
N LEU A 170 2.62 18.04 -11.76
CA LEU A 170 3.19 17.57 -13.01
C LEU A 170 2.07 17.41 -14.05
N ASP A 171 2.22 18.07 -15.19
CA ASP A 171 1.31 17.95 -16.33
C ASP A 171 1.91 16.99 -17.36
N ILE A 172 1.19 15.91 -17.67
CA ILE A 172 1.54 14.97 -18.75
C ILE A 172 0.46 15.05 -19.82
N ASP A 173 0.71 15.81 -20.89
CA ASP A 173 -0.22 15.99 -22.02
C ASP A 173 -1.67 16.36 -21.60
N GLY A 174 -1.81 17.20 -20.58
CA GLY A 174 -3.07 17.67 -19.99
C GLY A 174 -3.57 16.84 -18.80
N LEU A 175 -2.90 15.74 -18.44
CA LEU A 175 -3.17 15.00 -17.20
C LEU A 175 -2.40 15.60 -16.03
N TRP A 176 -3.09 16.00 -14.98
CA TRP A 176 -2.49 16.66 -13.82
C TRP A 176 -2.28 15.68 -12.67
N LEU A 177 -1.01 15.55 -12.29
CA LEU A 177 -0.53 14.78 -11.15
C LEU A 177 -0.15 15.75 -10.03
N VAL A 178 -0.89 15.71 -8.93
CA VAL A 178 -0.69 16.59 -7.76
C VAL A 178 0.02 15.80 -6.66
N PRO A 179 1.18 16.24 -6.15
CA PRO A 179 1.94 15.45 -5.20
C PRO A 179 1.20 15.36 -3.87
N LYS A 180 1.12 14.15 -3.32
CA LYS A 180 0.67 13.92 -1.96
C LYS A 180 1.77 14.40 -1.02
N ARG A 181 1.46 15.25 -0.04
CA ARG A 181 2.48 15.93 0.78
C ARG A 181 2.40 15.58 2.27
N LEU A 182 1.32 14.95 2.71
CA LEU A 182 1.14 14.59 4.12
C LEU A 182 1.89 13.29 4.42
N THR A 183 2.68 13.29 5.48
CA THR A 183 3.24 12.06 6.05
C THR A 183 2.78 11.94 7.48
N LEU A 184 2.47 10.72 7.91
CA LEU A 184 2.06 10.43 9.27
C LEU A 184 3.12 9.57 9.94
N GLY A 185 3.59 10.02 11.10
CA GLY A 185 4.37 9.19 12.00
C GLY A 185 3.47 8.65 13.09
N ILE A 186 3.42 7.33 13.23
CA ILE A 186 2.50 6.65 14.13
C ILE A 186 3.29 5.71 15.04
N GLY A 187 3.13 5.91 16.35
CA GLY A 187 3.57 4.97 17.38
C GLY A 187 2.38 4.30 18.04
N CYS A 188 2.51 3.02 18.43
CA CYS A 188 1.45 2.31 19.14
C CYS A 188 1.99 1.22 20.08
N LYS A 189 1.22 0.91 21.13
CA LYS A 189 1.38 -0.34 21.89
C LYS A 189 1.20 -1.55 20.96
N LYS A 190 1.86 -2.65 21.30
CA LYS A 190 1.86 -3.89 20.50
C LYS A 190 0.44 -4.41 20.28
N GLY A 191 0.13 -4.85 19.07
CA GLY A 191 -1.13 -5.55 18.75
C GLY A 191 -2.37 -4.66 18.58
N LYS A 192 -2.20 -3.33 18.43
CA LYS A 192 -3.33 -2.46 18.05
C LYS A 192 -3.91 -2.88 16.70
N THR A 193 -5.23 -3.01 16.66
CA THR A 193 -5.96 -3.48 15.49
C THR A 193 -6.02 -2.41 14.40
N PHE A 194 -6.28 -2.83 13.15
CA PHE A 194 -6.55 -1.90 12.05
C PHE A 194 -7.66 -0.90 12.42
N LYS A 195 -8.76 -1.40 13.00
CA LYS A 195 -9.92 -0.57 13.37
C LYS A 195 -9.56 0.52 14.38
N GLU A 196 -8.86 0.17 15.47
CA GLU A 196 -8.43 1.16 16.48
C GLU A 196 -7.53 2.24 15.87
N LEU A 197 -6.56 1.83 15.04
CA LEU A 197 -5.64 2.75 14.37
C LEU A 197 -6.38 3.64 13.36
N PHE A 198 -7.28 3.06 12.57
CA PHE A 198 -8.10 3.76 11.59
C PHE A 198 -8.98 4.81 12.26
N GLU A 199 -9.72 4.45 13.31
CA GLU A 199 -10.55 5.37 14.10
C GLU A 199 -9.71 6.49 14.73
N PHE A 200 -8.52 6.17 15.24
CA PHE A 200 -7.63 7.18 15.80
C PHE A 200 -7.13 8.17 14.74
N VAL A 201 -6.65 7.68 13.60
CA VAL A 201 -6.16 8.53 12.50
C VAL A 201 -7.30 9.38 11.92
N THR A 202 -8.48 8.79 11.73
CA THR A 202 -9.66 9.50 11.21
C THR A 202 -10.28 10.47 12.22
N SER A 203 -9.96 10.36 13.51
CA SER A 203 -10.25 11.40 14.51
C SER A 203 -9.40 12.67 14.35
N VAL A 204 -8.36 12.64 13.50
CA VAL A 204 -7.42 13.74 13.28
C VAL A 204 -7.55 14.32 11.87
N TYR A 205 -7.64 13.45 10.87
CA TYR A 205 -7.79 13.83 9.46
C TYR A 205 -8.96 13.07 8.86
N ASP A 206 -9.78 13.76 8.08
CA ASP A 206 -10.85 13.12 7.32
C ASP A 206 -10.30 12.06 6.34
N GLU A 207 -11.05 10.99 6.12
CA GLU A 207 -10.66 9.87 5.26
C GLU A 207 -10.43 10.31 3.80
N GLU A 208 -11.28 11.18 3.25
CA GLU A 208 -11.15 11.71 1.89
C GLU A 208 -9.89 12.58 1.78
N TYR A 209 -9.61 13.40 2.80
CA TYR A 209 -8.37 14.16 2.87
C TYR A 209 -7.13 13.26 2.88
N LEU A 210 -7.15 12.14 3.61
CA LEU A 210 -6.05 11.18 3.64
C LEU A 210 -5.85 10.50 2.29
N TYR A 211 -6.90 10.04 1.62
CA TYR A 211 -6.78 9.47 0.27
C TYR A 211 -6.11 10.43 -0.72
N ASP A 212 -6.43 11.71 -0.60
CA ASP A 212 -5.95 12.74 -1.49
C ASP A 212 -4.54 13.24 -1.20
N ASN A 213 -4.13 13.25 0.06
CA ASN A 213 -2.92 13.96 0.49
C ASN A 213 -1.87 13.10 1.18
N LEU A 214 -2.22 11.90 1.67
CA LEU A 214 -1.30 11.01 2.38
C LEU A 214 -0.29 10.38 1.42
N TYR A 215 0.98 10.66 1.65
CA TYR A 215 2.11 10.08 0.94
C TYR A 215 2.62 8.81 1.62
N ALA A 216 2.74 8.80 2.95
CA ALA A 216 3.34 7.69 3.69
C ALA A 216 2.86 7.61 5.14
N ILE A 217 2.84 6.40 5.68
CA ILE A 217 2.78 6.13 7.12
C ILE A 217 4.15 5.65 7.57
N SER A 218 4.62 6.10 8.72
CA SER A 218 5.96 5.80 9.22
C SER A 218 5.99 5.44 10.69
N SER A 219 6.99 4.67 11.10
CA SER A 219 7.24 4.32 12.51
C SER A 219 8.72 3.94 12.75
N ILE A 220 9.01 3.39 13.93
CA ILE A 220 10.30 2.78 14.25
C ILE A 220 10.37 1.32 13.76
N ASP A 221 11.56 0.82 13.45
CA ASP A 221 11.84 -0.52 12.89
C ASP A 221 11.29 -1.69 13.73
N VAL A 222 11.27 -1.59 15.06
CA VAL A 222 10.63 -2.60 15.92
C VAL A 222 9.13 -2.76 15.66
N LYS A 223 8.52 -1.82 14.91
CA LYS A 223 7.12 -1.85 14.46
C LYS A 223 6.94 -2.38 13.03
N ALA A 224 8.00 -2.79 12.34
CA ALA A 224 7.95 -3.25 10.95
C ALA A 224 7.04 -4.47 10.71
N SER A 225 6.69 -5.22 11.75
CA SER A 225 5.77 -6.38 11.68
C SER A 225 4.45 -6.17 12.43
N GLU A 226 4.09 -4.93 12.80
CA GLU A 226 2.79 -4.64 13.43
C GLU A 226 1.67 -4.65 12.37
N ILE A 227 0.85 -5.70 12.40
CA ILE A 227 -0.22 -5.96 11.43
C ILE A 227 -1.17 -4.78 11.26
N GLY A 228 -1.56 -4.10 12.36
CA GLY A 228 -2.48 -2.97 12.29
C GLY A 228 -1.95 -1.80 11.47
N LEU A 229 -0.65 -1.46 11.60
CA LEU A 229 -0.02 -0.38 10.84
C LEU A 229 0.16 -0.75 9.37
N ILE A 230 0.53 -2.00 9.09
CA ILE A 230 0.66 -2.50 7.72
C ILE A 230 -0.69 -2.45 7.00
N LYS A 231 -1.77 -2.91 7.65
CA LYS A 231 -3.14 -2.80 7.11
C LYS A 231 -3.55 -1.35 6.87
N LEU A 232 -3.26 -0.46 7.82
CA LEU A 232 -3.59 0.96 7.69
C LEU A 232 -2.91 1.60 6.47
N ALA A 233 -1.62 1.30 6.26
CA ALA A 233 -0.89 1.81 5.11
C ALA A 233 -1.42 1.24 3.78
N GLN A 234 -1.72 -0.08 3.75
CA GLN A 234 -2.34 -0.71 2.57
C GLN A 234 -3.72 -0.16 2.24
N TYR A 235 -4.54 0.11 3.27
CA TYR A 235 -5.87 0.69 3.11
C TYR A 235 -5.82 2.01 2.34
N PHE A 236 -4.90 2.92 2.72
CA PHE A 236 -4.70 4.18 2.01
C PHE A 236 -3.84 4.06 0.73
N GLY A 237 -3.32 2.87 0.43
CA GLY A 237 -2.46 2.62 -0.72
C GLY A 237 -1.10 3.33 -0.66
N VAL A 238 -0.57 3.54 0.55
CA VAL A 238 0.70 4.27 0.80
C VAL A 238 1.77 3.34 1.37
N PRO A 239 3.06 3.65 1.17
CA PRO A 239 4.16 2.93 1.84
C PRO A 239 4.08 3.02 3.37
N PHE A 240 4.41 1.92 4.04
CA PHE A 240 4.71 1.88 5.46
C PHE A 240 6.22 1.92 5.67
N MET A 241 6.77 3.06 6.07
CA MET A 241 8.20 3.23 6.28
C MET A 241 8.58 2.98 7.73
N THR A 242 9.73 2.37 7.97
CA THR A 242 10.26 2.22 9.32
C THR A 242 11.72 2.62 9.37
N TYR A 243 12.11 3.24 10.47
CA TYR A 243 13.46 3.76 10.69
C TYR A 243 14.05 3.18 11.97
N SER A 244 15.35 2.96 11.96
CA SER A 244 16.11 2.58 13.15
C SER A 244 16.10 3.69 14.20
N ALA A 245 16.40 3.33 15.45
CA ALA A 245 16.55 4.31 16.52
C ALA A 245 17.61 5.38 16.19
N ASP A 246 18.72 4.99 15.55
CA ASP A 246 19.81 5.89 15.17
C ASP A 246 19.37 6.89 14.10
N GLU A 247 18.64 6.44 13.08
CA GLU A 247 18.07 7.32 12.05
C GLU A 247 17.11 8.35 12.68
N LEU A 248 16.27 7.93 13.63
CA LEU A 248 15.36 8.83 14.32
C LEU A 248 16.12 9.85 15.19
N LEU A 249 17.16 9.43 15.91
CA LEU A 249 17.97 10.32 16.77
C LEU A 249 18.74 11.37 15.95
N ALA A 250 19.12 11.03 14.73
CA ALA A 250 19.79 11.96 13.81
C ALA A 250 18.88 13.10 13.31
N VAL A 251 17.57 12.99 13.49
CA VAL A 251 16.63 14.08 13.15
C VAL A 251 16.78 15.21 14.15
N GLU A 252 17.21 16.37 13.68
CA GLU A 252 17.27 17.60 14.47
C GLU A 252 15.88 18.24 14.60
N GLY A 253 15.60 18.85 15.75
CA GLY A 253 14.33 19.52 16.03
C GLY A 253 14.06 19.63 17.52
N ASP A 254 13.10 20.48 17.89
CA ASP A 254 12.55 20.53 19.23
C ASP A 254 11.36 19.58 19.30
N PHE A 255 11.49 18.52 20.12
CA PHE A 255 10.53 17.43 20.19
C PHE A 255 10.02 17.25 21.60
N ASN A 256 8.72 16.95 21.72
CA ASN A 256 8.12 16.57 23.00
C ASN A 256 8.55 15.15 23.38
N GLU A 257 9.69 15.03 24.04
CA GLU A 257 10.29 13.75 24.45
C GLU A 257 9.42 13.03 25.50
N SER A 258 9.45 11.69 25.48
CA SER A 258 8.74 10.83 26.44
C SER A 258 9.71 9.83 27.06
N ASP A 259 9.89 9.90 28.38
CA ASP A 259 10.80 9.03 29.13
C ASP A 259 10.46 7.54 28.92
N PHE A 260 9.16 7.19 28.96
CA PHE A 260 8.71 5.82 28.70
C PHE A 260 9.14 5.30 27.31
N VAL A 261 9.08 6.13 26.27
CA VAL A 261 9.46 5.71 24.91
C VAL A 261 10.99 5.60 24.82
N LYS A 262 11.71 6.54 25.43
CA LYS A 262 13.17 6.53 25.50
C LYS A 262 13.71 5.29 26.20
N GLU A 263 13.09 4.87 27.30
CA GLU A 263 13.47 3.65 28.04
C GLU A 263 13.23 2.36 27.23
N ASN A 264 12.17 2.31 26.41
CA ASN A 264 11.80 1.10 25.67
C ASN A 264 12.53 0.95 24.32
N VAL A 265 12.74 2.05 23.60
CA VAL A 265 13.26 2.01 22.21
C VAL A 265 14.41 2.98 21.94
N GLY A 266 14.94 3.63 22.98
CA GLY A 266 16.10 4.54 22.87
C GLY A 266 15.79 5.94 22.32
N VAL A 267 14.56 6.18 21.85
CA VAL A 267 14.12 7.45 21.24
C VAL A 267 12.91 7.97 22.00
N GLY A 268 12.92 9.21 22.51
CA GLY A 268 11.80 9.71 23.31
C GLY A 268 10.61 10.22 22.48
N ASN A 269 10.79 10.49 21.18
CA ASN A 269 9.70 10.89 20.28
C ASN A 269 9.78 10.20 18.90
N VAL A 270 9.16 9.02 18.79
CA VAL A 270 9.16 8.27 17.52
C VAL A 270 8.29 8.94 16.45
N CYS A 271 7.07 9.39 16.80
CA CYS A 271 6.09 9.80 15.79
C CYS A 271 6.47 11.09 15.06
N GLU A 272 7.02 12.10 15.72
CA GLU A 272 7.41 13.35 15.04
C GLU A 272 8.66 13.12 14.17
N ARG A 273 9.66 12.42 14.72
CA ARG A 273 10.91 12.10 14.02
C ARG A 273 10.67 11.21 12.79
N SER A 274 9.82 10.18 12.90
CA SER A 274 9.52 9.30 11.76
C SER A 274 8.71 10.03 10.69
N ALA A 275 7.79 10.92 11.06
CA ALA A 275 7.04 11.74 10.11
C ALA A 275 7.99 12.64 9.30
N LEU A 276 8.92 13.33 9.95
CA LEU A 276 9.90 14.19 9.27
C LEU A 276 10.81 13.41 8.32
N LEU A 277 11.34 12.26 8.74
CA LEU A 277 12.14 11.41 7.86
C LEU A 277 11.37 10.94 6.63
N ALA A 278 10.10 10.55 6.81
CA ALA A 278 9.25 10.14 5.70
C ALA A 278 8.91 11.31 4.76
N ALA A 279 8.82 12.54 5.28
CA ALA A 279 8.60 13.74 4.50
C ALA A 279 9.86 14.19 3.74
N GLY A 280 11.05 13.84 4.22
CA GLY A 280 12.33 14.12 3.58
C GLY A 280 12.93 15.49 3.93
N GLU A 281 13.87 15.94 3.12
CA GLU A 281 14.57 17.22 3.31
C GLU A 281 13.60 18.42 3.32
N GLU A 282 13.94 19.44 4.11
CA GLU A 282 13.17 20.69 4.22
C GLU A 282 11.71 20.47 4.66
N SER A 283 11.41 19.31 5.26
CA SER A 283 10.09 19.01 5.78
C SER A 283 9.77 19.79 7.05
N THR A 284 8.47 19.96 7.32
CA THR A 284 7.98 20.69 8.48
C THR A 284 6.95 19.88 9.24
N ILE A 285 6.99 19.94 10.57
CA ILE A 285 5.89 19.42 11.39
C ILE A 285 4.67 20.32 11.17
N ILE A 286 3.57 19.72 10.76
CA ILE A 286 2.27 20.39 10.60
C ILE A 286 1.27 19.96 11.68
N LYS A 287 1.61 18.91 12.42
CA LYS A 287 0.88 18.49 13.62
C LYS A 287 1.81 17.84 14.62
N GLU A 288 1.91 18.46 15.78
CA GLU A 288 2.57 17.88 16.95
C GLU A 288 1.85 16.61 17.43
N LYS A 289 2.57 15.83 18.23
CA LYS A 289 2.14 14.57 18.81
C LYS A 289 0.77 14.66 19.49
N LYS A 290 -0.19 13.94 18.94
CA LYS A 290 -1.45 13.58 19.62
C LYS A 290 -1.32 12.18 20.19
N ALA A 291 -1.65 11.99 21.46
CA ALA A 291 -1.70 10.67 22.11
C ALA A 291 -3.14 10.28 22.43
N PHE A 292 -3.48 9.02 22.21
CA PHE A 292 -4.78 8.45 22.59
C PHE A 292 -4.66 6.93 22.73
N ASP A 293 -5.11 6.39 23.87
CA ASP A 293 -5.22 4.94 24.13
C ASP A 293 -3.98 4.11 23.72
N GLY A 294 -2.79 4.57 24.13
CA GLY A 294 -1.53 3.90 23.81
C GLY A 294 -1.12 3.98 22.33
N MET A 295 -1.77 4.83 21.54
CA MET A 295 -1.36 5.24 20.20
C MET A 295 -0.92 6.71 20.20
N THR A 296 -0.04 7.05 19.28
CA THR A 296 0.49 8.40 19.07
C THR A 296 0.57 8.68 17.59
N LEU A 297 0.23 9.90 17.19
CA LEU A 297 0.28 10.36 15.81
C LEU A 297 0.89 11.75 15.76
N ALA A 298 1.79 11.97 14.82
CA ALA A 298 2.24 13.29 14.39
C ALA A 298 2.20 13.37 12.86
N ALA A 299 2.21 14.57 12.32
CA ALA A 299 2.20 14.77 10.87
C ALA A 299 3.26 15.78 10.42
N ALA A 300 3.92 15.44 9.33
CA ALA A 300 4.86 16.32 8.65
C ALA A 300 4.45 16.54 7.19
N ARG A 301 4.84 17.69 6.65
CA ARG A 301 4.64 18.06 5.26
C ARG A 301 5.95 17.93 4.49
N ARG A 302 5.87 17.22 3.37
CA ARG A 302 6.93 17.16 2.35
C ARG A 302 6.90 18.41 1.49
N GLU A 303 7.99 19.16 1.47
CA GLU A 303 8.14 20.34 0.61
C GLU A 303 8.81 19.99 -0.73
N LYS A 304 9.89 19.21 -0.69
CA LYS A 304 10.57 18.73 -1.89
C LYS A 304 10.00 17.39 -2.35
N VAL A 305 9.55 17.32 -3.60
CA VAL A 305 9.04 16.09 -4.21
C VAL A 305 10.08 15.64 -5.23
N VAL A 306 10.66 14.45 -5.01
CA VAL A 306 11.57 13.83 -5.96
C VAL A 306 10.76 12.89 -6.84
N ILE A 307 10.88 13.05 -8.16
CA ILE A 307 10.18 12.25 -9.17
C ILE A 307 11.18 11.24 -9.76
N ASP A 308 10.81 9.96 -9.72
CA ASP A 308 11.51 8.85 -10.36
C ASP A 308 10.83 8.57 -11.71
N TRP A 309 11.56 8.80 -12.81
CA TRP A 309 11.08 8.80 -14.20
C TRP A 309 11.26 7.46 -14.91
#